data_AF-S8CQW8-F1
#
_entry.id   AF-S8CQW8-F1
#
_cell.length_a   1.000
_cell.length_b   1.000
_cell.length_c   1.000
_cell.angle_alpha   90.00
_cell.angle_beta   90.00
_cell.angle_gamma   90.00
#
_symmetry.space_group_name_H-M   'P 1'
#
loop_
_entity.id
_entity.type
_entity.pdbx_description
1 polymer ?
#
loop_
_entity_poly.entity_id
_entity_poly.type
_entity_poly.pdbx_seq_one_letter_code
_entity_poly.pdbx_strand_id
1 'polypeptide(L)'
;MSGGGSQNSLRKTLGALKDTTTVNLAKINSEYKELDIAVVKATNHVEKPAKERHIRAILLSVSSLRPRADVAYCIHALARRLSRTHNWAVALKTLIVIHRALREVDPSFHEVLLNYGQSSSHMLNMAHFKDDSSPNAWDYSAWIRSYALFLEERLECFRILKYDVEADPLRTKDLDTRDLLEQLPALQQLLYRVLGCQPQGAATHNMIIQMALSLVASESIKIYNAISDGTANLVDKFFEMQKADALKALDIYRLSGQQ
;
A
#
# COMPACT_ATOMS: atom_id res chain seq x y z
N MET A 1 -24.58 13.44 28.96
CA MET A 1 -23.51 13.07 27.99
C MET A 1 -22.68 11.87 28.50
N SER A 2 -23.24 10.65 28.61
CA SER A 2 -22.48 9.45 29.05
C SER A 2 -22.54 8.25 28.08
N GLY A 3 -23.13 8.40 26.89
CA GLY A 3 -23.34 7.29 25.95
C GLY A 3 -22.12 6.87 25.11
N GLY A 4 -21.15 7.75 24.87
CA GLY A 4 -20.04 7.50 23.93
C GLY A 4 -18.97 6.51 24.42
N GLY A 5 -18.70 6.48 25.73
CA GLY A 5 -17.67 5.60 26.31
C GLY A 5 -18.08 4.12 26.32
N SER A 6 -19.36 3.84 26.55
CA SER A 6 -19.90 2.47 26.63
C SER A 6 -19.95 1.78 25.26
N GLN A 7 -20.39 2.50 24.22
CA GLN A 7 -20.45 1.96 22.86
C GLN A 7 -19.07 1.63 22.28
N ASN A 8 -18.06 2.47 22.54
CA ASN A 8 -16.69 2.21 22.11
C ASN A 8 -16.08 1.00 22.86
N SER A 9 -16.37 0.87 24.16
CA SER A 9 -15.95 -0.29 24.96
C SER A 9 -16.55 -1.61 24.44
N LEU A 10 -17.86 -1.62 24.15
CA LEU A 10 -18.56 -2.78 23.57
C LEU A 10 -18.02 -3.17 22.20
N ARG A 11 -17.69 -2.21 21.33
CA ARG A 11 -17.10 -2.49 20.02
C ARG A 11 -15.69 -3.09 20.15
N LYS A 12 -14.89 -2.59 21.09
CA LYS A 12 -13.55 -3.14 21.38
C LYS A 12 -13.63 -4.57 21.91
N THR A 13 -14.56 -4.87 22.82
CA THR A 13 -14.76 -6.24 23.33
C THR A 13 -15.29 -7.17 22.26
N LEU A 14 -16.26 -6.75 21.44
CA LEU A 14 -16.76 -7.51 20.29
C LEU A 14 -15.65 -7.80 19.27
N GLY A 15 -14.79 -6.81 18.97
CA GLY A 15 -13.64 -6.99 18.10
C GLY A 15 -12.65 -8.03 18.64
N ALA A 16 -12.34 -7.96 19.93
CA ALA A 16 -11.45 -8.94 20.59
C ALA A 16 -12.04 -10.36 20.61
N LEU A 17 -13.35 -10.49 20.85
CA LEU A 17 -14.07 -11.77 20.76
C LEU A 17 -14.03 -12.32 19.34
N LYS A 18 -14.30 -11.47 18.32
CA LYS A 18 -14.20 -11.85 16.90
C LYS A 18 -12.81 -12.36 16.54
N ASP A 19 -11.76 -11.67 16.97
CA ASP A 19 -10.38 -12.09 16.71
C ASP A 19 -10.07 -13.42 17.38
N THR A 20 -10.50 -13.61 18.63
CA THR A 20 -10.30 -14.84 19.41
C THR A 20 -10.99 -16.04 18.77
N THR A 21 -12.26 -15.88 18.38
CA THR A 21 -13.03 -16.91 17.68
C THR A 21 -12.41 -17.25 16.33
N THR A 22 -11.98 -16.24 15.56
CA THR A 22 -11.35 -16.47 14.25
C THR A 22 -10.03 -17.24 14.40
N VAL A 23 -9.21 -16.92 15.39
CA VAL A 23 -7.97 -17.68 15.69
C VAL A 23 -8.28 -19.13 16.07
N ASN A 24 -9.30 -19.37 16.90
CA ASN A 24 -9.65 -20.73 17.31
C ASN A 24 -10.20 -21.55 16.15
N LEU A 25 -11.02 -20.95 15.28
CA LEU A 25 -11.50 -21.60 14.06
C LEU A 25 -10.34 -21.96 13.12
N ALA A 26 -9.38 -21.05 12.92
CA ALA A 26 -8.21 -21.30 12.09
C ALA A 26 -7.37 -22.49 12.59
N LYS A 27 -7.20 -22.64 13.91
CA LYS A 27 -6.46 -23.77 14.51
C LYS A 27 -7.09 -25.14 14.21
N ILE A 28 -8.39 -25.20 14.01
CA ILE A 28 -9.12 -26.46 13.89
C ILE A 28 -9.37 -26.79 12.41
N ASN A 29 -9.72 -25.79 11.59
CA ASN A 29 -10.36 -26.03 10.29
C ASN A 29 -9.54 -25.58 9.05
N SER A 30 -8.35 -25.03 9.22
CA SER A 30 -7.53 -24.55 8.08
C SER A 30 -6.38 -25.50 7.79
N GLU A 31 -6.02 -25.68 6.52
CA GLU A 31 -4.73 -26.28 6.14
C GLU A 31 -3.57 -25.26 6.28
N TYR A 32 -3.91 -23.97 6.30
CA TYR A 32 -3.00 -22.82 6.43
C TYR A 32 -3.04 -22.20 7.84
N LYS A 33 -3.15 -23.03 8.88
CA LYS A 33 -3.42 -22.61 10.27
C LYS A 33 -2.50 -21.49 10.75
N GLU A 34 -1.19 -21.65 10.56
CA GLU A 34 -0.19 -20.71 11.06
C GLU A 34 -0.30 -19.35 10.39
N LEU A 35 -0.50 -19.35 9.07
CA LEU A 35 -0.70 -18.14 8.27
C LEU A 35 -1.99 -17.42 8.66
N ASP A 36 -3.12 -18.14 8.75
CA ASP A 36 -4.40 -17.55 9.14
C ASP A 36 -4.32 -16.91 10.53
N ILE A 37 -3.67 -17.59 11.48
CA ILE A 37 -3.44 -17.05 12.83
C ILE A 37 -2.55 -15.81 12.77
N ALA A 38 -1.50 -15.81 11.96
CA ALA A 38 -0.61 -14.66 11.79
C ALA A 38 -1.36 -13.46 11.19
N VAL A 39 -2.15 -13.68 10.14
CA VAL A 39 -2.99 -12.65 9.50
C VAL A 39 -3.97 -12.04 10.50
N VAL A 40 -4.71 -12.86 11.26
CA VAL A 40 -5.65 -12.35 12.27
C VAL A 40 -4.93 -11.59 13.37
N LYS A 41 -3.79 -12.10 13.87
CA LYS A 41 -3.04 -11.43 14.95
C LYS A 41 -2.36 -10.14 14.50
N ALA A 42 -1.88 -10.07 13.26
CA ALA A 42 -1.31 -8.85 12.70
C ALA A 42 -2.40 -7.79 12.44
N THR A 43 -3.60 -8.21 12.02
CA THR A 43 -4.68 -7.32 11.59
C THR A 43 -5.84 -7.25 12.59
N ASN A 44 -5.60 -7.50 13.88
CA ASN A 44 -6.65 -7.54 14.91
C ASN A 44 -7.29 -6.15 15.18
N HIS A 45 -8.30 -6.06 16.04
CA HIS A 45 -8.98 -4.79 16.35
C HIS A 45 -8.24 -3.90 17.35
N VAL A 46 -7.09 -4.34 17.88
CA VAL A 46 -6.32 -3.57 18.87
C VAL A 46 -5.68 -2.36 18.19
N GLU A 47 -5.96 -1.17 18.70
CA GLU A 47 -5.45 0.14 18.22
C GLU A 47 -4.00 0.37 18.65
N LYS A 48 -3.14 -0.63 18.42
CA LYS A 48 -1.69 -0.59 18.58
C LYS A 48 -1.00 -1.22 17.36
N PRO A 49 0.27 -0.87 17.09
CA PRO A 49 1.05 -1.54 16.06
C PRO A 49 1.02 -3.06 16.22
N ALA A 50 0.98 -3.76 15.08
CA ALA A 50 1.05 -5.21 15.06
C ALA A 50 2.41 -5.68 15.60
N LYS A 51 2.42 -6.85 16.27
CA LYS A 51 3.70 -7.42 16.72
C LYS A 51 4.48 -7.93 15.51
N GLU A 52 5.75 -7.54 15.44
CA GLU A 52 6.67 -7.86 14.33
C GLU A 52 6.70 -9.36 13.99
N ARG A 53 6.66 -10.24 14.98
CA ARG A 53 6.63 -11.69 14.76
C ARG A 53 5.48 -12.17 13.86
N HIS A 54 4.32 -11.50 13.90
CA HIS A 54 3.17 -11.86 13.08
C HIS A 54 3.31 -11.31 11.66
N ILE A 55 3.86 -10.11 11.51
CA ILE A 55 4.21 -9.54 10.20
C ILE A 55 5.23 -10.44 9.51
N ARG A 56 6.34 -10.77 10.18
CA ARG A 56 7.39 -11.65 9.62
C ARG A 56 6.86 -13.02 9.19
N ALA A 57 5.97 -13.63 9.96
CA ALA A 57 5.36 -14.90 9.58
C ALA A 57 4.55 -14.78 8.26
N ILE A 58 3.86 -13.65 8.05
CA ILE A 58 3.15 -13.37 6.80
C ILE A 58 4.14 -13.15 5.66
N LEU A 59 5.18 -12.34 5.87
CA LEU A 59 6.21 -12.04 4.85
C LEU A 59 6.94 -13.31 4.39
N LEU A 60 7.30 -14.20 5.32
CA LEU A 60 7.89 -15.51 4.99
C LEU A 60 6.95 -16.37 4.15
N SER A 61 5.64 -16.27 4.38
CA SER A 61 4.61 -17.02 3.66
C SER A 61 4.37 -16.52 2.23
N VAL A 62 4.84 -15.31 1.90
CA VAL A 62 4.76 -14.75 0.54
C VAL A 62 6.12 -14.63 -0.14
N SER A 63 7.18 -15.16 0.47
CA SER A 63 8.53 -15.16 -0.12
C SER A 63 8.62 -16.00 -1.39
N SER A 64 9.62 -15.71 -2.23
CA SER A 64 9.89 -16.45 -3.48
C SER A 64 10.21 -17.94 -3.27
N LEU A 65 10.51 -18.34 -2.03
CA LEU A 65 10.75 -19.73 -1.63
C LEU A 65 9.45 -20.54 -1.45
N ARG A 66 8.28 -19.89 -1.48
CA ARG A 66 6.98 -20.54 -1.22
C ARG A 66 6.30 -20.93 -2.53
N PRO A 67 5.51 -22.02 -2.53
CA PRO A 67 4.68 -22.38 -3.67
C PRO A 67 3.73 -21.23 -4.05
N ARG A 68 3.53 -20.98 -5.35
CA ARG A 68 2.64 -19.91 -5.84
C ARG A 68 1.21 -20.00 -5.29
N ALA A 69 0.71 -21.21 -5.06
CA ALA A 69 -0.61 -21.43 -4.45
C ALA A 69 -0.69 -20.88 -3.01
N ASP A 70 0.37 -21.04 -2.22
CA ASP A 70 0.45 -20.54 -0.84
C ASP A 70 0.50 -19.00 -0.82
N VAL A 71 1.28 -18.41 -1.74
CA VAL A 71 1.35 -16.95 -1.90
C VAL A 71 -0.02 -16.40 -2.29
N ALA A 72 -0.68 -17.02 -3.27
CA ALA A 72 -2.03 -16.64 -3.71
C ALA A 72 -3.06 -16.78 -2.57
N TYR A 73 -2.97 -17.84 -1.76
CA TYR A 73 -3.81 -18.01 -0.58
C TYR A 73 -3.60 -16.87 0.42
N CYS A 74 -2.35 -16.49 0.71
CA CYS A 74 -2.04 -15.37 1.59
C CYS A 74 -2.63 -14.05 1.09
N ILE A 75 -2.45 -13.75 -0.19
CA ILE A 75 -3.03 -12.56 -0.83
C ILE A 75 -4.55 -12.57 -0.69
N HIS A 76 -5.19 -13.71 -0.98
CA HIS A 76 -6.62 -13.87 -0.82
C HIS A 76 -7.06 -13.68 0.65
N ALA A 77 -6.31 -14.18 1.63
CA ALA A 77 -6.62 -13.99 3.04
C ALA A 77 -6.57 -12.51 3.44
N LEU A 78 -5.56 -11.76 2.98
CA LEU A 78 -5.44 -10.32 3.21
C LEU A 78 -6.56 -9.54 2.50
N ALA A 79 -6.87 -9.86 1.24
CA ALA A 79 -7.98 -9.27 0.50
C ALA A 79 -9.32 -9.48 1.22
N ARG A 80 -9.55 -10.68 1.75
CA ARG A 80 -10.74 -11.02 2.52
C ARG A 80 -10.83 -10.25 3.84
N ARG A 81 -9.70 -9.91 4.48
CA ARG A 81 -9.68 -9.04 5.67
C ARG A 81 -10.10 -7.62 5.33
N LEU A 82 -9.62 -7.05 4.21
CA LEU A 82 -10.00 -5.72 3.75
C LEU A 82 -11.48 -5.64 3.38
N SER A 83 -11.99 -6.59 2.59
CA SER A 83 -13.37 -6.53 2.08
C SER A 83 -14.46 -6.74 3.15
N ARG A 84 -14.12 -7.37 4.29
CA ARG A 84 -15.07 -7.68 5.36
C ARG A 84 -14.97 -6.79 6.59
N THR A 85 -14.09 -5.80 6.60
CA THR A 85 -13.89 -4.93 7.76
C THR A 85 -14.48 -3.55 7.54
N HIS A 86 -15.14 -3.04 8.59
CA HIS A 86 -15.50 -1.63 8.73
C HIS A 86 -14.73 -0.98 9.89
N ASN A 87 -13.67 -1.64 10.38
CA ASN A 87 -12.83 -1.15 11.46
C ASN A 87 -11.54 -0.56 10.90
N TRP A 88 -11.27 0.71 11.23
CA TRP A 88 -10.09 1.44 10.73
C TRP A 88 -8.76 0.75 11.07
N ALA A 89 -8.62 0.19 12.29
CA ALA A 89 -7.37 -0.42 12.72
C ALA A 89 -7.09 -1.73 11.98
N VAL A 90 -8.13 -2.54 11.72
CA VAL A 90 -8.01 -3.77 10.92
C VAL A 90 -7.63 -3.42 9.49
N ALA A 91 -8.33 -2.46 8.86
CA ALA A 91 -8.05 -2.02 7.49
C ALA A 91 -6.62 -1.50 7.36
N LEU A 92 -6.24 -0.55 8.20
CA LEU A 92 -4.91 0.07 8.20
C LEU A 92 -3.80 -0.97 8.40
N LYS A 93 -3.91 -1.84 9.40
CA LYS A 93 -2.88 -2.87 9.64
C LYS A 93 -2.79 -3.87 8.50
N THR A 94 -3.89 -4.15 7.81
CA THR A 94 -3.86 -5.01 6.62
C THR A 94 -3.12 -4.32 5.47
N LEU A 95 -3.39 -3.04 5.21
CA LEU A 95 -2.64 -2.25 4.22
C LEU A 95 -1.15 -2.13 4.57
N ILE A 96 -0.81 -1.97 5.85
CA ILE A 96 0.60 -1.95 6.32
C ILE A 96 1.28 -3.29 6.03
N VAL A 97 0.62 -4.42 6.27
CA VAL A 97 1.18 -5.75 5.96
C VAL A 97 1.43 -5.90 4.45
N ILE A 98 0.49 -5.45 3.60
CA ILE A 98 0.66 -5.47 2.15
C ILE A 98 1.82 -4.55 1.74
N HIS A 99 1.88 -3.34 2.28
CA HIS A 99 2.96 -2.40 2.00
C HIS A 99 4.33 -2.97 2.38
N ARG A 100 4.43 -3.57 3.57
CA ARG A 100 5.63 -4.28 4.02
C ARG A 100 6.02 -5.41 3.07
N ALA A 101 5.05 -6.17 2.57
CA ALA A 101 5.30 -7.23 1.60
C ALA A 101 5.84 -6.68 0.27
N LEU A 102 5.31 -5.56 -0.22
CA LEU A 102 5.84 -4.90 -1.43
C LEU A 102 7.31 -4.47 -1.27
N ARG A 103 7.73 -4.10 -0.06
CA ARG A 103 9.07 -3.54 0.16
C ARG A 103 10.13 -4.57 0.54
N GLU A 104 9.73 -5.60 1.29
CA GLU A 104 10.67 -6.50 1.95
C GLU A 104 10.73 -7.88 1.33
N VAL A 105 9.81 -8.17 0.42
CA VAL A 105 9.75 -9.44 -0.28
C VAL A 105 10.29 -9.24 -1.69
N ASP A 106 10.80 -10.33 -2.25
CA ASP A 106 11.24 -10.40 -3.63
C ASP A 106 10.17 -9.87 -4.63
N PRO A 107 10.59 -9.21 -5.73
CA PRO A 107 9.69 -8.66 -6.74
C PRO A 107 8.63 -9.62 -7.30
N SER A 108 8.83 -10.95 -7.27
CA SER A 108 7.80 -11.91 -7.71
C SER A 108 6.48 -11.77 -6.95
N PHE A 109 6.50 -11.27 -5.71
CA PHE A 109 5.27 -10.98 -4.97
C PHE A 109 4.40 -9.92 -5.67
N HIS A 110 5.03 -8.89 -6.26
CA HIS A 110 4.32 -7.84 -6.99
C HIS A 110 3.53 -8.42 -8.17
N GLU A 111 4.12 -9.34 -8.92
CA GLU A 111 3.48 -9.98 -10.06
C GLU A 111 2.27 -10.80 -9.65
N VAL A 112 2.38 -11.60 -8.58
CA VAL A 112 1.26 -12.40 -8.07
C VAL A 112 0.14 -11.47 -7.56
N LEU A 113 0.49 -10.39 -6.87
CA LEU A 113 -0.47 -9.42 -6.37
C LEU A 113 -1.17 -8.66 -7.51
N LEU A 114 -0.45 -8.27 -8.56
CA LEU A 114 -1.02 -7.65 -9.77
C LEU A 114 -2.00 -8.59 -10.47
N ASN A 115 -1.61 -9.85 -10.68
CA ASN A 115 -2.47 -10.86 -11.31
C ASN A 115 -3.74 -11.12 -10.48
N TYR A 116 -3.62 -11.09 -9.16
CA TYR A 116 -4.78 -11.15 -8.27
C TYR A 116 -5.66 -9.90 -8.44
N GLY A 117 -5.10 -8.70 -8.43
CA GLY A 117 -5.85 -7.44 -8.57
C GLY A 117 -6.66 -7.34 -9.86
N GLN A 118 -6.12 -7.86 -10.98
CA GLN A 118 -6.81 -7.88 -12.28
C GLN A 118 -7.99 -8.85 -12.32
N SER A 119 -7.90 -9.96 -11.58
CA SER A 119 -8.96 -10.99 -11.53
C SER A 119 -9.99 -10.75 -10.41
N SER A 120 -9.63 -9.96 -9.40
CA SER A 120 -10.40 -9.75 -8.18
C SER A 120 -10.59 -8.26 -7.90
N SER A 121 -11.57 -7.63 -8.58
CA SER A 121 -12.26 -6.36 -8.22
C SER A 121 -11.42 -5.27 -7.53
N HIS A 122 -10.16 -5.06 -7.89
CA HIS A 122 -9.25 -4.12 -7.25
C HIS A 122 -9.15 -4.31 -5.73
N MET A 123 -8.35 -5.30 -5.28
CA MET A 123 -8.15 -5.67 -3.86
C MET A 123 -7.94 -4.50 -2.90
N LEU A 124 -7.30 -3.41 -3.37
CA LEU A 124 -6.96 -2.24 -2.58
C LEU A 124 -7.98 -1.09 -2.75
N ASN A 125 -9.07 -1.29 -3.49
CA ASN A 125 -10.03 -0.23 -3.74
C ASN A 125 -10.85 0.01 -2.48
N MET A 126 -10.43 1.03 -1.74
CA MET A 126 -11.04 1.45 -0.50
C MET A 126 -11.75 2.80 -0.64
N ALA A 127 -12.10 3.26 -1.85
CA ALA A 127 -12.66 4.60 -2.08
C ALA A 127 -13.89 4.94 -1.19
N HIS A 128 -14.68 3.91 -0.86
CA HIS A 128 -15.87 4.01 0.00
C HIS A 128 -15.66 3.50 1.44
N PHE A 129 -14.43 3.17 1.81
CA PHE A 129 -14.13 2.73 3.18
C PHE A 129 -14.46 3.83 4.18
N LYS A 130 -15.18 3.45 5.23
CA LYS A 130 -15.64 4.34 6.28
C LYS A 130 -15.83 3.57 7.58
N ASP A 131 -15.26 4.09 8.66
CA ASP A 131 -15.53 3.68 10.04
C ASP A 131 -16.25 4.82 10.78
N ASP A 132 -17.55 4.65 10.99
CA ASP A 132 -18.43 5.61 11.66
C ASP A 132 -18.46 5.49 13.20
N SER A 133 -17.51 4.77 13.79
CA SER A 133 -17.53 4.50 15.24
C SER A 133 -17.18 5.68 16.13
N SER A 134 -16.46 6.68 15.61
CA SER A 134 -16.12 7.89 16.35
C SER A 134 -15.72 9.02 15.39
N PRO A 135 -15.76 10.29 15.83
CA PRO A 135 -15.28 11.42 15.03
C PRO A 135 -13.83 11.22 14.56
N ASN A 136 -12.95 10.71 15.42
CA ASN A 136 -11.57 10.42 15.05
C ASN A 136 -11.46 9.34 13.96
N ALA A 137 -12.38 8.36 13.96
CA ALA A 137 -12.39 7.29 12.97
C ALA A 137 -12.74 7.81 11.56
N TRP A 138 -13.38 8.97 11.43
CA TRP A 138 -13.57 9.63 10.14
C TRP A 138 -12.25 10.12 9.55
N ASP A 139 -11.43 10.80 10.35
CA ASP A 139 -10.09 11.25 9.93
C ASP A 139 -9.21 10.05 9.57
N TYR A 140 -9.28 8.96 10.36
CA TYR A 140 -8.55 7.73 10.06
C TYR A 140 -9.02 7.09 8.76
N SER A 141 -10.35 7.06 8.52
CA SER A 141 -10.92 6.53 7.28
C SER A 141 -10.50 7.35 6.07
N ALA A 142 -10.48 8.69 6.18
CA ALA A 142 -10.00 9.57 5.12
C ALA A 142 -8.53 9.26 4.77
N TRP A 143 -7.66 9.14 5.77
CA TRP A 143 -6.25 8.82 5.54
C TRP A 143 -6.04 7.41 4.96
N ILE A 144 -6.79 6.41 5.45
CA ILE A 144 -6.76 5.03 4.92
C ILE A 144 -7.07 5.01 3.42
N ARG A 145 -8.01 5.83 2.95
CA ARG A 145 -8.33 5.94 1.51
C ARG A 145 -7.16 6.48 0.70
N SER A 146 -6.52 7.55 1.17
CA SER A 146 -5.31 8.08 0.51
C SER A 146 -4.18 7.06 0.48
N TYR A 147 -3.97 6.36 1.59
CA TYR A 147 -2.93 5.35 1.70
C TYR A 147 -3.18 4.14 0.79
N ALA A 148 -4.44 3.69 0.69
CA ALA A 148 -4.81 2.62 -0.25
C ALA A 148 -4.59 3.04 -1.71
N LEU A 149 -4.97 4.27 -2.09
CA LEU A 149 -4.71 4.82 -3.42
C LEU A 149 -3.21 4.89 -3.74
N PHE A 150 -2.38 5.26 -2.77
CA PHE A 150 -0.92 5.21 -2.92
C PHE A 150 -0.42 3.79 -3.21
N LEU A 151 -0.90 2.77 -2.48
CA LEU A 151 -0.49 1.40 -2.73
C LEU A 151 -0.98 0.86 -4.08
N GLU A 152 -2.16 1.25 -4.53
CA GLU A 152 -2.65 0.95 -5.88
C GLU A 152 -1.76 1.56 -6.95
N GLU A 153 -1.46 2.84 -6.82
CA GLU A 153 -0.61 3.57 -7.76
C GLU A 153 0.82 3.03 -7.76
N ARG A 154 1.33 2.57 -6.61
CA ARG A 154 2.64 1.92 -6.52
C ARG A 154 2.69 0.63 -7.34
N LEU A 155 1.63 -0.18 -7.29
CA LEU A 155 1.50 -1.40 -8.09
C LEU A 155 1.38 -1.08 -9.58
N GLU A 156 0.60 -0.06 -9.92
CA GLU A 156 0.43 0.38 -11.31
C GLU A 156 1.74 0.94 -11.88
N CYS A 157 2.48 1.72 -11.08
CA CYS A 157 3.82 2.20 -11.43
C CYS A 157 4.76 1.02 -11.67
N PHE A 158 4.77 0.00 -10.81
CA PHE A 158 5.56 -1.23 -11.03
C PHE A 158 5.15 -1.94 -12.33
N ARG A 159 3.84 -2.00 -12.64
CA ARG A 159 3.32 -2.60 -13.87
C ARG A 159 3.86 -1.89 -15.12
N ILE A 160 4.04 -0.57 -15.07
CA ILE A 160 4.57 0.24 -16.18
C ILE A 160 6.10 0.11 -16.25
N LEU A 161 6.79 0.32 -15.13
CA LEU A 161 8.26 0.31 -15.05
C LEU A 161 8.87 -1.08 -15.30
N LYS A 162 8.18 -2.16 -14.90
CA LYS A 162 8.71 -3.54 -14.86
C LYS A 162 9.87 -3.76 -13.90
N TYR A 163 10.12 -2.82 -12.99
CA TYR A 163 11.06 -2.93 -11.89
C TYR A 163 10.57 -2.09 -10.70
N ASP A 164 11.15 -2.32 -9.52
CA ASP A 164 10.86 -1.52 -8.34
C ASP A 164 11.79 -0.30 -8.28
N VAL A 165 11.21 0.91 -8.36
CA VAL A 165 11.93 2.18 -8.22
C VAL A 165 12.65 2.30 -6.87
N GLU A 166 12.17 1.63 -5.81
CA GLU A 166 12.86 1.61 -4.53
C GLU A 166 14.17 0.82 -4.55
N ALA A 167 14.25 -0.20 -5.41
CA ALA A 167 15.41 -1.07 -5.52
C ALA A 167 16.43 -0.53 -6.52
N ASP A 168 15.96 0.14 -7.58
CA ASP A 168 16.80 0.66 -8.66
C ASP A 168 16.35 2.08 -9.12
N PRO A 169 16.54 3.11 -8.27
CA PRO A 169 16.08 4.47 -8.60
C PRO A 169 16.91 5.16 -9.69
N LEU A 170 18.14 4.68 -9.95
CA LEU A 170 19.07 5.32 -10.89
C LEU A 170 18.80 4.91 -12.35
N ARG A 171 18.03 3.86 -12.56
CA ARG A 171 17.69 3.34 -13.89
C ARG A 171 17.11 4.39 -14.83
N THR A 172 16.41 5.40 -14.31
CA THR A 172 15.83 6.48 -15.13
C THR A 172 16.89 7.33 -15.84
N LYS A 173 18.15 7.32 -15.40
CA LYS A 173 19.28 8.01 -16.07
C LYS A 173 19.63 7.43 -17.43
N ASP A 174 19.39 6.14 -17.61
CA ASP A 174 19.88 5.39 -18.77
C ASP A 174 18.75 5.00 -19.74
N LEU A 175 17.50 5.35 -19.42
CA LEU A 175 16.35 5.06 -20.28
C LEU A 175 16.41 5.81 -21.61
N ASP A 176 15.92 5.18 -22.67
CA ASP A 176 15.72 5.84 -23.96
C ASP A 176 14.53 6.81 -23.93
N THR A 177 14.37 7.63 -24.99
CA THR A 177 13.29 8.63 -25.07
C THR A 177 11.90 8.01 -24.95
N ARG A 178 11.67 6.84 -25.55
CA ARG A 178 10.34 6.22 -25.55
C ARG A 178 9.99 5.77 -24.13
N ASP A 179 10.92 5.08 -23.48
CA ASP A 179 10.72 4.55 -22.14
C ASP A 179 10.62 5.69 -21.11
N LEU A 180 11.36 6.80 -21.27
CA LEU A 180 11.21 8.00 -20.45
C LEU A 180 9.80 8.61 -20.55
N LEU A 181 9.28 8.76 -21.76
CA LEU A 181 7.96 9.33 -22.01
C LEU A 181 6.83 8.46 -21.45
N GLU A 182 7.06 7.16 -21.27
CA GLU A 182 6.10 6.24 -20.64
C GLU A 182 6.25 6.19 -19.11
N GLN A 183 7.49 6.12 -18.59
CA GLN A 183 7.74 5.87 -17.18
C GLN A 183 7.68 7.13 -16.30
N LEU A 184 8.10 8.30 -16.81
CA LEU A 184 8.05 9.54 -16.02
C LEU A 184 6.63 9.93 -15.58
N PRO A 185 5.60 9.87 -16.44
CA PRO A 185 4.22 10.12 -16.00
C PRO A 185 3.76 9.17 -14.88
N ALA A 186 4.12 7.89 -14.94
CA ALA A 186 3.78 6.91 -13.90
C ALA A 186 4.45 7.26 -12.56
N LEU A 187 5.72 7.67 -12.60
CA LEU A 187 6.47 8.11 -11.41
C LEU A 187 5.89 9.42 -10.83
N GLN A 188 5.58 10.40 -11.66
CA GLN A 188 4.96 11.68 -11.23
C GLN A 188 3.58 11.46 -10.60
N GLN A 189 2.80 10.54 -11.16
CA GLN A 189 1.51 10.15 -10.61
C GLN A 189 1.68 9.42 -9.26
N LEU A 190 2.69 8.54 -9.13
CA LEU A 190 3.02 7.92 -7.85
C LEU A 190 3.44 8.96 -6.80
N LEU A 191 4.28 9.94 -7.17
CA LEU A 191 4.68 11.04 -6.28
C LEU A 191 3.47 11.86 -5.84
N TYR A 192 2.53 12.15 -6.74
CA TYR A 192 1.28 12.82 -6.39
C TYR A 192 0.50 12.07 -5.30
N ARG A 193 0.41 10.73 -5.38
CA ARG A 193 -0.24 9.91 -4.33
C ARG A 193 0.53 9.89 -3.02
N VAL A 194 1.86 9.91 -3.08
CA VAL A 194 2.73 10.03 -1.91
C VAL A 194 2.45 11.34 -1.17
N LEU A 195 2.41 12.47 -1.89
CA LEU A 195 2.07 13.78 -1.32
C LEU A 195 0.63 13.81 -0.77
N GLY A 196 -0.29 13.07 -1.39
CA GLY A 196 -1.66 12.87 -0.92
C GLY A 196 -1.80 12.08 0.39
N CYS A 197 -0.74 11.39 0.86
CA CYS A 197 -0.74 10.67 2.13
C CYS A 197 -0.54 11.59 3.36
N GLN A 198 -0.89 12.88 3.26
CA GLN A 198 -0.81 13.81 4.37
C GLN A 198 -1.93 13.57 5.41
N PRO A 199 -1.61 13.22 6.67
CA PRO A 199 -2.62 13.06 7.71
C PRO A 199 -3.22 14.41 8.12
N GLN A 200 -4.51 14.40 8.46
CA GLN A 200 -5.26 15.56 8.92
C GLN A 200 -6.08 15.21 10.17
N GLY A 201 -6.51 16.22 10.92
CA GLY A 201 -7.34 16.02 12.11
C GLY A 201 -6.71 15.06 13.11
N ALA A 202 -7.49 14.12 13.65
CA ALA A 202 -7.02 13.12 14.60
C ALA A 202 -5.96 12.17 14.02
N ALA A 203 -5.87 12.02 12.69
CA ALA A 203 -4.92 11.12 12.04
C ALA A 203 -3.46 11.54 12.26
N THR A 204 -3.20 12.83 12.47
CA THR A 204 -1.84 13.38 12.70
C THR A 204 -1.19 12.83 13.97
N HIS A 205 -1.97 12.43 14.97
CA HIS A 205 -1.45 11.97 16.25
C HIS A 205 -1.60 10.45 16.46
N ASN A 206 -2.11 9.72 15.46
CA ASN A 206 -2.32 8.28 15.57
C ASN A 206 -1.01 7.52 15.28
N MET A 207 -0.53 6.74 16.26
CA MET A 207 0.74 6.02 16.16
C MET A 207 0.82 5.03 15.00
N ILE A 208 -0.28 4.34 14.66
CA ILE A 208 -0.28 3.37 13.56
C ILE A 208 -0.18 4.10 12.22
N ILE A 209 -0.88 5.23 12.09
CA ILE A 209 -0.81 6.10 10.90
C ILE A 209 0.59 6.69 10.77
N GLN A 210 1.20 7.17 11.84
CA GLN A 210 2.57 7.71 11.81
C GLN A 210 3.61 6.67 11.37
N MET A 211 3.47 5.42 11.82
CA MET A 211 4.31 4.31 11.37
C MET A 211 4.11 3.99 9.88
N ALA A 212 2.88 4.04 9.38
CA ALA A 212 2.60 3.83 7.96
C ALA A 212 3.11 5.02 7.10
N LEU A 213 2.97 6.24 7.61
CA LEU A 213 3.49 7.46 6.99
C LEU A 213 5.01 7.43 6.89
N SER A 214 5.72 6.90 7.90
CA SER A 214 7.18 6.79 7.82
C SER A 214 7.63 5.81 6.72
N LEU A 215 6.83 4.77 6.43
CA LEU A 215 7.06 3.93 5.25
C LEU A 215 6.91 4.77 3.97
N VAL A 216 5.79 5.47 3.78
CA VAL A 216 5.56 6.34 2.60
C VAL A 216 6.67 7.37 2.42
N ALA A 217 7.06 8.08 3.49
CA ALA A 217 8.09 9.11 3.46
C ALA A 217 9.48 8.56 3.10
N SER A 218 9.80 7.33 3.51
CA SER A 218 11.08 6.72 3.12
C SER A 218 11.16 6.39 1.63
N GLU A 219 10.03 6.22 0.94
CA GLU A 219 9.97 5.93 -0.52
C GLU A 219 9.97 7.21 -1.34
N SER A 220 9.39 8.29 -0.78
CA SER A 220 9.23 9.56 -1.47
C SER A 220 10.55 10.10 -2.02
N ILE A 221 11.64 9.95 -1.26
CA ILE A 221 12.97 10.41 -1.65
C ILE A 221 13.46 9.67 -2.90
N LYS A 222 13.28 8.34 -2.95
CA LYS A 222 13.73 7.53 -4.10
C LYS A 222 12.89 7.80 -5.34
N ILE A 223 11.58 7.96 -5.17
CA ILE A 223 10.65 8.32 -6.25
C ILE A 223 11.01 9.70 -6.80
N TYR A 224 11.22 10.69 -5.93
CA TYR A 224 11.64 12.03 -6.32
C TYR A 224 12.98 12.01 -7.08
N ASN A 225 13.98 11.28 -6.58
CA ASN A 225 15.27 11.17 -7.25
C ASN A 225 15.12 10.54 -8.64
N ALA A 226 14.34 9.47 -8.78
CA ALA A 226 14.08 8.82 -10.07
C ALA A 226 13.42 9.79 -11.06
N ILE A 227 12.46 10.61 -10.61
CA ILE A 227 11.82 11.66 -11.43
C ILE A 227 12.83 12.74 -11.83
N SER A 228 13.63 13.23 -10.87
CA SER A 228 14.64 14.26 -11.11
C SER A 228 15.67 13.80 -12.13
N ASP A 229 16.19 12.58 -11.96
CA ASP A 229 17.17 11.97 -12.84
C ASP A 229 16.60 11.70 -14.24
N GLY A 230 15.37 11.17 -14.32
CA GLY A 230 14.69 10.96 -15.59
C GLY A 230 14.32 12.26 -16.30
N THR A 231 13.96 13.31 -15.55
CA THR A 231 13.68 14.64 -16.11
C THR A 231 14.95 15.27 -16.69
N ALA A 232 16.10 15.14 -16.01
CA ALA A 232 17.38 15.60 -16.55
C ALA A 232 17.73 14.87 -17.86
N ASN A 233 17.63 13.55 -17.88
CA ASN A 233 17.83 12.72 -19.07
C ASN A 233 16.88 13.10 -20.22
N LEU A 234 15.62 13.41 -19.91
CA LEU A 234 14.63 13.86 -20.89
C LEU A 234 14.99 15.22 -21.50
N VAL A 235 15.50 16.15 -20.69
CA VAL A 235 15.95 17.48 -21.14
C VAL A 235 17.16 17.36 -22.06
N ASP A 236 18.14 16.52 -21.72
CA ASP A 236 19.33 16.29 -22.54
C ASP A 236 18.98 15.81 -23.95
N LYS A 237 17.90 15.02 -24.07
CA LYS A 237 17.42 14.45 -25.34
C LYS A 237 16.43 15.36 -26.09
N PHE A 238 15.93 16.43 -25.47
CA PHE A 238 14.76 17.19 -25.93
C PHE A 238 14.90 17.71 -27.37
N PHE A 239 16.05 18.30 -27.70
CA PHE A 239 16.27 18.92 -29.00
C PHE A 239 16.44 17.92 -30.15
N GLU A 240 16.65 16.64 -29.84
CA GLU A 240 16.76 15.54 -30.80
C GLU A 240 15.41 14.83 -31.02
N MET A 241 14.38 15.15 -30.22
CA MET A 241 13.07 14.51 -30.29
C MET A 241 12.25 14.97 -31.51
N GLN A 242 11.38 14.09 -31.99
CA GLN A 242 10.32 14.49 -32.90
C GLN A 242 9.35 15.45 -32.21
N LYS A 243 8.71 16.34 -32.98
CA LYS A 243 7.80 17.36 -32.44
C LYS A 243 6.74 16.81 -31.49
N ALA A 244 6.15 15.64 -31.80
CA ALA A 244 5.14 15.03 -30.95
C ALA A 244 5.67 14.60 -29.58
N ASP A 245 6.89 14.05 -29.55
CA ASP A 245 7.55 13.59 -28.34
C ASP A 245 8.10 14.77 -27.53
N ALA A 246 8.65 15.79 -28.19
CA ALA A 246 9.06 17.04 -27.54
C ALA A 246 7.87 17.73 -26.83
N LEU A 247 6.67 17.72 -27.41
CA LEU A 247 5.48 18.27 -26.76
C LEU A 247 5.12 17.51 -25.47
N LYS A 248 5.15 16.18 -25.50
CA LYS A 248 4.94 15.36 -24.31
C LYS A 248 6.02 15.60 -23.26
N ALA A 249 7.29 15.68 -23.69
CA ALA A 249 8.41 15.92 -22.81
C ALA A 249 8.29 17.28 -22.10
N LEU A 250 7.83 18.31 -22.80
CA LEU A 250 7.58 19.63 -22.24
C LEU A 250 6.48 19.59 -21.17
N ASP A 251 5.41 18.84 -21.38
CA ASP A 251 4.33 18.69 -20.39
C ASP A 251 4.81 17.94 -19.14
N ILE A 252 5.59 16.86 -19.31
CA ILE A 252 6.25 16.14 -18.20
C ILE A 252 7.15 17.09 -17.41
N TYR A 253 8.01 17.86 -18.08
CA TYR A 253 8.92 18.81 -17.44
C TYR A 253 8.18 19.87 -16.63
N ARG A 254 7.09 20.44 -17.18
CA ARG A 254 6.27 21.43 -16.47
C ARG A 254 5.65 20.85 -15.20
N LEU A 255 5.19 19.60 -15.24
CA LEU A 255 4.61 18.94 -14.07
C LEU A 255 5.65 18.69 -12.99
N SER A 256 6.89 18.33 -13.35
CA SER A 256 8.00 18.19 -12.39
C SER A 256 8.31 19.48 -11.63
N GLY A 257 8.02 20.66 -12.19
CA GLY A 257 8.19 21.93 -11.49
C GLY A 257 7.05 22.28 -10.52
N GLN A 258 5.92 21.57 -10.57
CA GLN A 258 4.75 21.81 -9.72
C GLN A 258 4.65 20.84 -8.53
N GLN A 259 5.31 19.69 -8.62
CA GLN A 259 5.34 18.63 -7.61
C GLN A 259 6.60 18.73 -6.75
#